data_AF-A0A1S2NVU9-F1
#
_entry.id   AF-A0A1S2NVU9-F1
#
_cell.length_a   1.000
_cell.length_b   1.000
_cell.length_c   1.000
_cell.angle_alpha   90.00
_cell.angle_beta   90.00
_cell.angle_gamma   90.00
#
_symmetry.space_group_name_H-M   'P 1'
#
loop_
_entity.id
_entity.type
_entity.pdbx_description
1 polymer ?
#
loop_
_entity_poly.entity_id
_entity_poly.type
_entity_poly.pdbx_seq_one_letter_code
_entity_poly.pdbx_strand_id
1 'polypeptide(L)' 'MTDHGHRDEGGHGGRSELERTAWVAASGPGITSDSAPTAVRHADIAAHAYAALGITPDPHWTLDGKAFTA' A
#
# COMPACT_ATOMS: atom_id res chain seq x y z
N MET A 1 2.71 -5.26 -6.00
CA MET A 1 3.29 -4.20 -5.15
C MET A 1 4.81 -4.35 -5.17
N THR A 2 5.56 -3.25 -5.16
CA THR A 2 6.99 -3.25 -4.83
C THR A 2 7.19 -2.87 -3.37
N ASP A 3 8.26 -3.37 -2.75
CA ASP A 3 8.54 -3.12 -1.33
C ASP A 3 9.27 -1.80 -1.09
N HIS A 4 10.15 -1.42 -2.01
CA HIS A 4 10.88 -0.16 -2.03
C HIS A 4 11.25 0.25 -3.47
N GLY A 5 11.89 1.41 -3.60
CA GLY A 5 12.49 1.90 -4.84
C GLY A 5 14.01 1.90 -4.79
N HIS A 6 14.66 2.36 -5.85
CA HIS A 6 16.11 2.35 -5.98
C HIS A 6 16.62 3.72 -6.46
N ARG A 7 17.92 3.97 -6.28
CA ARG A 7 18.62 5.09 -6.91
C ARG A 7 19.30 4.64 -8.19
N ASP A 8 19.28 5.47 -9.24
CA ASP A 8 19.84 5.15 -10.57
C ASP A 8 21.31 4.70 -10.51
N GLU A 9 22.12 5.33 -9.65
CA GLU A 9 23.51 5.00 -9.40
C GLU A 9 23.73 3.70 -8.60
N GLY A 10 22.65 3.02 -8.22
CA GLY A 10 22.62 1.82 -7.41
C GLY A 10 22.38 2.09 -5.92
N GLY A 11 21.74 1.12 -5.27
CA GLY A 11 21.40 1.15 -3.84
C GLY A 11 19.89 1.19 -3.57
N HIS A 12 19.51 0.67 -2.41
CA HIS A 12 18.13 0.65 -1.90
C HIS A 12 18.12 0.68 -0.37
N GLY A 13 16.93 0.88 0.23
CA GLY A 13 16.74 0.82 1.68
C GLY A 13 17.16 2.08 2.44
N GLY A 14 17.67 3.10 1.76
CA GLY A 14 17.86 4.44 2.32
C GLY A 14 16.55 5.19 2.54
N ARG A 15 16.65 6.45 2.98
CA ARG A 15 15.48 7.30 3.31
C ARG A 15 15.14 8.32 2.22
N SER A 16 15.82 8.28 1.07
CA SER A 16 15.51 9.16 -0.05
C SER A 16 14.10 8.89 -0.59
N GLU A 17 13.54 9.86 -1.31
CA GLU A 17 12.23 9.70 -1.96
C GLU A 17 12.25 8.54 -2.96
N LEU A 18 13.31 8.45 -3.78
CA LEU A 18 13.49 7.37 -4.74
C LEU A 18 13.51 5.99 -4.06
N GLU A 19 14.24 5.84 -2.96
CA GLU A 19 14.33 4.56 -2.25
C GLU A 19 13.04 4.21 -1.50
N ARG A 20 12.26 5.20 -1.06
CA ARG A 20 11.01 4.99 -0.32
C ARG A 20 9.78 4.85 -1.21
N THR A 21 9.87 5.22 -2.48
CA THR A 21 8.76 5.14 -3.43
C THR A 21 8.49 3.68 -3.80
N ALA A 22 7.25 3.26 -3.60
CA ALA A 22 6.77 1.93 -3.95
C ALA A 22 5.56 2.04 -4.90
N TRP A 23 5.41 1.06 -5.79
CA TRP A 23 4.30 0.98 -6.71
C TRP A 23 3.31 -0.10 -6.27
N VAL A 24 2.02 0.22 -6.32
CA VAL A 24 0.93 -0.72 -6.11
C VAL A 24 0.02 -0.71 -7.33
N ALA A 25 -0.43 -1.90 -7.73
CA ALA A 25 -1.51 -2.09 -8.68
C ALA A 25 -2.53 -3.02 -8.01
N ALA A 26 -3.80 -2.67 -8.11
CA ALA A 26 -4.92 -3.42 -7.54
C ALA A 26 -6.03 -3.56 -8.58
N SER A 27 -6.78 -4.65 -8.49
CA SER A 27 -7.95 -4.92 -9.33
C SER A 27 -8.92 -5.79 -8.55
N GLY A 28 -10.20 -5.51 -8.70
CA GLY A 28 -11.26 -6.24 -8.01
C GLY A 28 -12.54 -5.43 -7.90
N PRO A 29 -13.59 -6.01 -7.30
CA PRO A 29 -14.85 -5.30 -7.05
C PRO A 29 -14.61 -4.00 -6.29
N GLY A 30 -15.17 -2.90 -6.79
CA GLY A 30 -15.05 -1.58 -6.16
C GLY A 30 -13.74 -0.83 -6.45
N ILE A 31 -12.78 -1.42 -7.17
CA ILE A 31 -11.58 -0.72 -7.67
C ILE A 31 -11.84 -0.26 -9.10
N THR A 32 -11.91 1.05 -9.31
CA THR A 32 -12.10 1.67 -10.63
C THR A 32 -10.88 2.53 -10.99
N SER A 33 -10.66 2.78 -12.29
CA SER A 33 -9.60 3.70 -12.74
C SER A 33 -9.73 5.10 -12.16
N ASP A 34 -10.96 5.49 -11.86
CA ASP A 34 -11.30 6.86 -11.43
C ASP A 34 -11.20 7.04 -9.90
N SER A 35 -10.95 5.95 -9.17
CA SER A 35 -10.87 5.93 -7.70
C SER A 35 -9.46 5.73 -7.16
N ALA A 36 -8.43 5.95 -7.99
CA ALA A 36 -7.05 5.86 -7.54
C ALA A 36 -6.82 6.84 -6.36
N PRO A 37 -6.48 6.34 -5.14
CA PRO A 37 -6.25 7.21 -3.99
C PRO A 37 -5.05 8.11 -4.24
N THR A 38 -5.14 9.37 -3.80
CA THR A 38 -4.05 10.35 -3.95
C THR A 38 -2.82 10.02 -3.10
N ALA A 39 -2.97 9.21 -2.05
CA ALA A 39 -1.88 8.73 -1.23
C ALA A 39 -2.16 7.31 -0.74
N VAL A 40 -1.28 6.38 -1.09
CA VAL A 40 -1.26 5.01 -0.55
C VAL A 40 0.07 4.77 0.14
N ARG A 41 0.04 4.26 1.37
CA ARG A 41 1.22 3.88 2.14
C ARG A 41 1.33 2.36 2.14
N HIS A 42 2.55 1.85 2.37
CA HIS A 42 2.78 0.41 2.48
C HIS A 42 1.89 -0.24 3.56
N ALA A 43 1.69 0.45 4.69
CA ALA A 43 0.84 -0.03 5.79
C ALA A 43 -0.64 -0.23 5.37
N ASP A 44 -1.12 0.49 4.36
CA ASP A 44 -2.52 0.44 3.92
C ASP A 44 -2.86 -0.88 3.20
N ILE A 45 -1.86 -1.60 2.69
CA ILE A 45 -2.03 -2.83 1.91
C ILE A 45 -2.61 -3.97 2.74
N ALA A 46 -2.12 -4.15 3.98
CA ALA A 46 -2.65 -5.18 4.87
C ALA A 46 -4.12 -4.89 5.23
N ALA A 47 -4.44 -3.63 5.55
CA ALA A 47 -5.81 -3.21 5.87
C ALA A 47 -6.76 -3.46 4.69
N HIS A 48 -6.34 -3.16 3.47
CA HIS A 48 -7.14 -3.46 2.28
C HIS A 48 -7.32 -4.96 2.03
N ALA A 49 -6.27 -5.76 2.19
CA ALA A 49 -6.35 -7.21 2.02
C ALA A 49 -7.36 -7.83 3.01
N TYR A 50 -7.35 -7.41 4.28
CA TYR A 50 -8.32 -7.87 5.27
C TYR A 50 -9.75 -7.45 4.92
N ALA A 51 -9.95 -6.20 4.50
CA ALA A 51 -11.26 -5.73 4.06
C ALA A 51 -11.81 -6.55 2.88
N ALA A 52 -10.98 -6.84 1.87
CA ALA A 52 -11.36 -7.65 0.72
C ALA A 52 -11.72 -9.10 1.10
N LEU A 53 -11.07 -9.65 2.13
CA LEU A 53 -11.33 -11.00 2.64
C LEU A 53 -12.47 -11.07 3.67
N GLY A 54 -13.06 -9.92 4.05
CA GLY A 54 -14.08 -9.87 5.11
C GLY A 54 -13.54 -10.21 6.50
N ILE A 55 -12.25 -9.99 6.74
CA ILE A 55 -11.60 -10.25 8.03
C ILE A 55 -11.58 -8.95 8.84
N THR A 56 -12.08 -9.00 10.08
CA THR A 56 -11.92 -7.91 11.04
C THR A 56 -10.53 -7.99 11.69
N PRO A 57 -9.65 -6.99 11.51
CA PRO A 57 -8.35 -6.98 12.18
C PRO A 57 -8.53 -6.97 13.69
N ASP A 58 -7.73 -7.77 14.38
CA ASP A 58 -7.70 -7.73 15.84
C ASP A 58 -7.03 -6.42 16.30
N PRO A 59 -7.66 -5.65 17.22
CA PRO A 59 -7.07 -4.42 17.75
C PRO A 59 -5.65 -4.58 18.32
N HIS A 60 -5.27 -5.76 18.83
CA HIS A 60 -3.90 -5.96 19.35
C HIS A 60 -2.82 -6.04 18.26
N TRP A 61 -3.19 -6.15 16.98
CA TRP A 61 -2.23 -6.16 15.86
C TRP A 61 -1.65 -4.79 15.54
N THR A 62 -2.22 -3.71 16.10
CA THR A 62 -1.71 -2.34 15.96
C THR A 62 -1.43 -1.94 14.51
N LEU A 63 -2.37 -2.22 13.60
CA LEU A 63 -2.25 -1.85 12.19
C LEU A 63 -2.52 -0.35 11.99
N ASP A 64 -1.58 0.36 11.36
CA ASP A 64 -1.69 1.80 11.07
C ASP A 64 -2.38 2.13 9.73
N GLY A 65 -2.67 1.10 8.94
CA GLY A 65 -3.18 1.19 7.58
C GLY A 65 -4.68 1.42 7.47
N LYS A 66 -5.12 1.89 6.31
CA LYS A 66 -6.54 2.00 5.94
C LYS A 66 -6.78 1.36 4.57
N ALA A 67 -7.93 0.72 4.39
CA ALA A 67 -8.31 0.20 3.08
C ALA A 67 -8.52 1.35 2.07
N PHE A 68 -8.07 1.16 0.83
CA PHE A 68 -8.18 2.13 -0.25
C PHE A 68 -9.46 1.91 -1.08
N THR A 69 -10.61 1.92 -0.42
CA THR A 69 -11.92 1.90 -1.09
C THR A 69 -12.33 3.31 -1.50
N ALA A 70 -13.10 3.42 -2.58
CA ALA A 70 -13.81 4.64 -2.95
C ALA A 70 -14.82 5.06 -1.86
#